data_AF-A0A349M5K3-F1
#
_entry.id   AF-A0A349M5K3-F1
#
_cell.length_a   1.000
_cell.length_b   1.000
_cell.length_c   1.000
_cell.angle_alpha   90.00
_cell.angle_beta   90.00
_cell.angle_gamma   90.00
#
_symmetry.space_group_name_H-M   'P 1'
#
loop_
_entity.id
_entity.type
_entity.pdbx_description
1 polymer ?
#
loop_
_entity_poly.entity_id
_entity_poly.type
_entity_poly.pdbx_seq_one_letter_code
_entity_poly.pdbx_strand_id
1 'polypeptide(L)' 'INMISGLSVPTSGEVHVMGHDVRRNARQVRQILGSVPQETALYEELSAWANMDFHADLFGIPRKEKKERITKLLELVQLL' A
#
# COMPACT_ATOMS: atom_id res chain seq x y z
N ILE A 1 -14.02 1.18 4.03
CA ILE A 1 -13.10 1.34 2.86
C ILE A 1 -12.93 0.06 2.04
N ASN A 2 -13.10 -1.14 2.62
CA ASN A 2 -12.79 -2.44 1.98
C ASN A 2 -13.37 -2.65 0.57
N MET A 3 -14.59 -2.18 0.32
CA MET A 3 -15.19 -2.24 -1.02
C MET A 3 -14.51 -1.31 -2.03
N ILE A 4 -14.03 -0.15 -1.60
CA ILE A 4 -13.31 0.81 -2.47
C ILE A 4 -11.88 0.32 -2.71
N SER A 5 -11.22 -0.25 -1.70
CA SER A 5 -9.86 -0.75 -1.82
C SER A 5 -9.72 -2.10 -2.52
N GLY A 6 -10.83 -2.68 -3.00
CA GLY A 6 -10.81 -3.98 -3.66
C GLY A 6 -10.44 -5.15 -2.74
N LEU A 7 -10.61 -4.97 -1.42
CA LEU A 7 -10.50 -6.03 -0.40
C LEU A 7 -11.82 -6.78 -0.19
N SER A 8 -12.94 -6.19 -0.61
CA SER A 8 -14.26 -6.83 -0.61
C SER A 8 -15.00 -6.49 -1.88
N VAL A 9 -15.79 -7.43 -2.38
CA VAL A 9 -16.60 -7.21 -3.59
C VAL A 9 -17.86 -6.42 -3.20
N PRO A 10 -18.19 -5.31 -3.89
CA PRO A 10 -19.45 -4.60 -3.65
C PRO A 10 -20.64 -5.52 -3.87
N THR A 11 -21.59 -5.57 -2.93
CA THR A 11 -22.79 -6.41 -3.05
C THR A 11 -23.72 -5.93 -4.16
N SER A 12 -23.84 -4.62 -4.33
CA SER A 12 -24.62 -3.96 -5.39
C SER A 12 -23.96 -2.65 -5.80
N GLY A 13 -24.41 -2.08 -6.92
CA GLY A 13 -23.83 -0.85 -7.48
C GLY A 13 -22.47 -1.06 -8.15
N GLU A 14 -21.84 0.07 -8.47
CA GLU A 14 -20.55 0.13 -9.17
C GLU A 14 -19.58 1.02 -8.40
N VAL A 15 -18.31 0.62 -8.39
CA VAL A 15 -17.23 1.39 -7.75
C VAL A 15 -16.10 1.51 -8.75
N HIS A 16 -15.71 2.75 -9.02
CA HIS A 16 -14.61 3.09 -9.92
C HIS A 16 -13.51 3.81 -9.14
N VAL A 17 -12.27 3.33 -9.24
CA VAL A 17 -11.09 3.97 -8.64
C VAL A 17 -10.13 4.33 -9.76
N MET A 18 -9.89 5.63 -9.96
CA MET A 18 -9.01 6.15 -11.01
C MET A 18 -9.29 5.55 -12.40
N GLY A 19 -10.57 5.41 -12.75
CA GLY A 19 -11.02 4.83 -14.02
C GLY A 19 -11.08 3.30 -14.07
N HIS A 20 -10.71 2.60 -12.99
CA HIS A 20 -10.77 1.14 -12.91
C HIS A 20 -12.02 0.66 -12.15
N ASP A 21 -12.78 -0.26 -12.73
CA ASP A 21 -13.87 -0.97 -12.05
C ASP A 21 -13.28 -1.89 -10.98
N VAL A 22 -13.69 -1.73 -9.72
CA VAL A 22 -13.13 -2.50 -8.59
C VAL A 22 -13.45 -4.00 -8.68
N ARG A 23 -14.59 -4.40 -9.24
CA ARG A 23 -14.96 -5.82 -9.43
C ARG A 23 -14.10 -6.47 -10.51
N ARG A 24 -13.85 -5.76 -11.62
CA ARG A 24 -13.13 -6.30 -12.78
C ARG A 24 -11.62 -6.13 -12.70
N ASN A 25 -11.15 -5.09 -12.03
CA ASN A 25 -9.75 -4.65 -12.03
C ASN A 25 -9.18 -4.52 -10.60
N ALA A 26 -9.62 -5.38 -9.67
CA ALA A 26 -9.22 -5.33 -8.27
C ALA A 26 -7.69 -5.32 -8.06
N ARG A 27 -6.92 -6.04 -8.91
CA ARG A 27 -5.45 -6.04 -8.84
C ARG A 27 -4.87 -4.68 -9.20
N GLN A 28 -5.32 -4.07 -10.28
CA GLN A 28 -4.87 -2.73 -10.72
C GLN A 28 -5.24 -1.69 -9.66
N VAL A 29 -6.45 -1.76 -9.11
CA VAL A 29 -6.89 -0.90 -8.01
C VAL A 29 -5.96 -1.01 -6.80
N ARG A 30 -5.58 -2.22 -6.39
CA ARG A 30 -4.63 -2.42 -5.27
C ARG A 30 -3.20 -1.97 -5.56
N GLN A 31 -2.81 -1.82 -6.83
CA GLN A 31 -1.48 -1.31 -7.19
C GLN A 31 -1.41 0.22 -7.14
N ILE A 32 -2.53 0.91 -7.34
CA ILE A 32 -2.61 2.38 -7.36
C ILE A 32 -3.15 2.97 -6.05
N LEU A 33 -3.83 2.16 -5.23
CA LEU A 33 -4.38 2.56 -3.95
C LEU A 33 -3.62 1.90 -2.80
N GLY A 34 -2.94 2.72 -1.99
CA GLY A 34 -2.44 2.30 -0.68
C GLY A 34 -3.55 2.37 0.39
N SER A 35 -3.63 1.36 1.25
CA SER A 35 -4.57 1.35 2.38
C SER A 35 -3.79 1.16 3.68
N VAL A 36 -4.04 2.02 4.67
CA VAL A 36 -3.53 1.85 6.03
C VAL A 36 -4.65 1.20 6.86
N PRO A 37 -4.53 -0.08 7.25
CA PRO A 37 -5.52 -0.77 8.07
C PRO A 37 -5.60 -0.17 9.48
N GLN A 38 -6.72 -0.42 10.18
CA GLN A 38 -6.90 0.00 11.57
C GLN A 38 -5.93 -0.73 12.52
N GLU A 39 -5.73 -2.02 12.30
CA GLU A 39 -4.70 -2.81 12.98
C GLU A 39 -3.39 -2.70 12.21
N THR A 40 -2.28 -2.44 12.89
CA THR A 40 -0.98 -2.23 12.27
C THR A 40 -0.46 -3.51 11.61
N ALA A 41 -0.20 -3.45 10.31
CA ALA A 41 0.48 -4.51 9.55
C ALA A 41 2.02 -4.45 9.69
N LEU A 42 2.52 -3.98 10.84
CA LEU A 42 3.95 -3.85 11.10
C LEU A 42 4.49 -5.13 11.71
N TYR A 43 5.72 -5.48 11.33
CA TYR A 43 6.48 -6.53 12.00
C TYR A 43 7.19 -5.91 13.20
N GLU A 44 6.75 -6.25 14.40
CA GLU A 44 7.24 -5.62 15.65
C GLU A 44 8.72 -5.92 15.92
N GLU A 45 9.25 -7.04 15.43
CA GLU A 45 10.67 -7.37 15.57
C GLU A 45 11.59 -6.60 14.60
N LEU A 46 11.01 -5.86 13.65
CA LEU A 46 11.75 -5.11 12.64
C LEU A 46 11.80 -3.62 12.98
N SER A 47 12.95 -2.99 12.71
CA SER A 47 13.05 -1.52 12.78
C SER A 47 12.13 -0.85 11.75
N ALA A 48 11.86 0.45 11.91
CA ALA A 48 11.09 1.23 10.93
C ALA A 48 11.69 1.12 9.52
N TRP A 49 13.01 1.21 9.40
CA TRP A 49 13.71 1.02 8.14
C TRP A 49 13.51 -0.39 7.55
N ALA A 50 13.67 -1.43 8.37
CA ALA A 50 13.52 -2.81 7.92
C ALA A 50 12.07 -3.14 7.51
N ASN A 51 11.08 -2.63 8.24
CA ASN A 51 9.67 -2.70 7.85
C ASN A 51 9.44 -2.06 6.48
N MET A 52 9.98 -0.86 6.25
CA MET A 52 9.84 -0.14 4.98
C MET A 52 10.55 -0.84 3.81
N ASP A 53 11.74 -1.40 4.04
CA ASP A 53 12.48 -2.15 3.01
C ASP A 53 11.76 -3.45 2.62
N PHE A 54 11.21 -4.18 3.61
CA PHE A 54 10.39 -5.36 3.38
C PHE A 54 9.14 -5.03 2.55
N HIS A 55 8.40 -4.00 2.94
CA HIS A 55 7.22 -3.55 2.17
C HIS A 55 7.61 -3.09 0.76
N ALA A 56 8.75 -2.41 0.60
CA ALA A 56 9.23 -2.02 -0.72
C ALA A 56 9.51 -3.22 -1.64
N ASP A 57 10.02 -4.35 -1.12
CA ASP A 57 10.13 -5.59 -1.91
C ASP A 57 8.77 -6.17 -2.26
N LEU A 58 7.85 -6.24 -1.30
CA LEU A 58 6.50 -6.79 -1.51
C LEU A 58 5.73 -6.03 -2.59
N PHE A 59 5.89 -4.71 -2.63
CA PHE A 59 5.27 -3.83 -3.64
C PHE A 59 6.10 -3.67 -4.92
N GLY A 60 7.26 -4.35 -5.04
CA GLY A 60 8.05 -4.38 -6.25
C GLY A 60 8.79 -3.07 -6.57
N ILE A 61 9.14 -2.29 -5.55
CA ILE A 61 9.91 -1.05 -5.73
C ILE A 61 11.34 -1.41 -6.16
N PRO A 62 11.88 -0.80 -7.24
CA PRO A 62 13.24 -1.10 -7.71
C PRO A 62 14.30 -0.85 -6.64
N ARG A 63 15.25 -1.80 -6.50
CA ARG A 63 16.34 -1.72 -5.50
C ARG A 63 17.11 -0.40 -5.52
N LYS A 64 17.31 0.18 -6.72
CA LYS A 64 18.03 1.45 -6.89
C LYS A 64 17.29 2.65 -6.30
N GLU A 65 15.97 2.59 -6.21
CA GLU A 65 15.10 3.68 -5.72
C GLU A 65 14.74 3.54 -4.24
N LYS A 66 14.79 2.32 -3.71
CA LYS A 66 14.34 2.01 -2.34
C LYS A 66 14.94 2.93 -1.29
N LYS A 67 16.28 3.03 -1.24
CA LYS A 67 16.98 3.77 -0.18
C LYS A 67 16.50 5.22 -0.11
N GLU A 68 16.52 5.91 -1.25
CA GLU A 68 16.09 7.32 -1.33
C GLU A 68 14.61 7.48 -0.94
N ARG A 69 13.75 6.57 -1.42
CA ARG A 69 12.31 6.64 -1.15
C ARG A 69 11.97 6.36 0.30
N ILE A 70 12.62 5.38 0.93
CA ILE A 70 12.43 5.07 2.35
C ILE A 70 12.92 6.23 3.21
N THR A 71 14.10 6.78 2.92
CA THR A 71 14.63 7.96 3.64
C THR A 71 13.62 9.12 3.59
N LYS A 72 13.17 9.51 2.41
CA LYS A 72 12.19 10.61 2.26
C LYS A 72 10.90 10.36 3.04
N LEU A 73 10.40 9.12 3.05
CA LEU A 73 9.17 8.77 3.75
C LEU A 73 9.34 8.79 5.27
N LEU A 74 10.46 8.30 5.80
CA LEU A 74 10.75 8.34 7.23
C LEU A 74 10.97 9.78 7.72
N GLU A 75 11.62 10.63 6.93
CA GLU A 75 11.78 12.06 7.19
C GLU A 75 10.40 12.75 7.26
N LEU A 76 9.54 12.47 6.29
CA LEU A 76 8.18 13.02 6.22
C LEU A 76 7.37 12.73 7.48
N VAL A 77 7.54 11.54 8.06
CA VAL A 77 6.82 11.12 9.28
C VAL A 77 7.65 11.30 10.56
N GLN A 78 8.80 11.98 10.49
CA GLN A 78 9.68 12.28 11.63
C GLN A 78 10.19 11.04 12.38
N LEU A 79 10.52 9.98 11.64
CA LEU A 79 11.08 8.71 12.14
C LEU A 79 12.51 8.45 11.67
N LEU A 80 13.23 9.51 11.24
CA LEU A 80 14.62 9.45 10.79
C LEU A 80 15.59 9.98 11.85
#